data_AF-A0A327HJ85-F1
#
_entry.id   AF-A0A327HJ85-F1
#
_cell.length_a   1.000
_cell.length_b   1.000
_cell.length_c   1.000
_cell.angle_alpha   90.00
_cell.angle_beta   90.00
_cell.angle_gamma   90.00
#
_symmetry.space_group_name_H-M   'P 1'
#
loop_
_entity.id
_entity.type
_entity.pdbx_description
1 polymer ?
#
loop_
_entity_poly.entity_id
_entity_poly.type
_entity_poly.pdbx_seq_one_letter_code
_entity_poly.pdbx_strand_id
1 'polypeptide(L)'
;MVKMSGPIYSDDGYWMWNGTEWIPATQAQNIIPAQQIDQTSVNNVAAEVGVHANEVAAVATHFDLNKDGVIDQNEMMQAAQSIANPVNIPAPGMGNVPNNLAVPNANVFTASHKKGFNWKEQKKLLIGGITTTIVAIGVLLFFLLSGNAIVGTWVNDTGEITFNKDGTFQSEEEGVKTWETTDDNKLIQTITNTLPNGSKMTTIITSQYELSDGNNVLWMNITSMVNQDGENMLIFTDLQGNEIEITMPCTVALRDSIAINSAEYNSTIASYQSSKPSWC
;
A
#
# COMPACT_ATOMS: atom_id res chain seq x y z
N MET A 1 0.68 36.19 -11.13
CA MET A 1 -0.13 35.80 -9.97
C MET A 1 -0.55 34.37 -10.22
N VAL A 2 0.11 33.40 -9.58
CA VAL A 2 -0.20 31.98 -9.77
C VAL A 2 -1.51 31.73 -9.03
N LYS A 3 -2.58 31.39 -9.76
CA LYS A 3 -3.85 30.98 -9.17
C LYS A 3 -3.60 29.62 -8.54
N MET A 4 -3.40 29.57 -7.22
CA MET A 4 -3.32 28.30 -6.50
C MET A 4 -4.68 27.62 -6.66
N SER A 5 -4.70 26.46 -7.31
CA SER A 5 -5.90 25.64 -7.44
C SER A 5 -6.14 24.99 -6.07
N GLY A 6 -7.13 25.49 -5.34
CA GLY A 6 -7.61 24.84 -4.12
C GLY A 6 -8.42 23.58 -4.44
N PRO A 7 -8.89 22.84 -3.41
CA PRO A 7 -9.74 21.67 -3.60
C PRO A 7 -10.98 22.02 -4.43
N ILE A 8 -11.41 21.06 -5.26
CA ILE A 8 -12.63 21.20 -6.06
C ILE A 8 -13.80 20.68 -5.23
N TYR A 9 -14.74 21.57 -4.94
CA TYR A 9 -15.99 21.24 -4.27
C TYR A 9 -17.17 21.24 -5.24
N SER A 10 -18.21 20.49 -4.89
CA SER A 10 -19.53 20.65 -5.48
C SER A 10 -20.12 22.03 -5.16
N ASP A 11 -21.06 22.50 -5.99
CA ASP A 11 -21.74 23.80 -5.80
C ASP A 11 -22.44 23.93 -4.44
N ASP A 12 -22.89 22.81 -3.86
CA ASP A 12 -23.52 22.74 -2.53
C ASP A 12 -22.50 22.57 -1.38
N GLY A 13 -21.22 22.39 -1.69
CA GLY A 13 -20.13 22.23 -0.74
C GLY A 13 -20.12 20.90 0.04
N TYR A 14 -21.03 19.97 -0.26
CA TYR A 14 -21.10 18.68 0.44
C TYR A 14 -20.12 17.63 -0.08
N TRP A 15 -19.64 17.80 -1.31
CA TRP A 15 -18.76 16.86 -1.97
C TRP A 15 -17.46 17.52 -2.36
N MET A 16 -16.37 16.77 -2.23
CA MET A 16 -15.03 17.13 -2.69
C MET A 16 -14.59 16.11 -3.73
N TRP A 17 -13.93 16.58 -4.77
CA TRP A 17 -13.39 15.71 -5.81
C TRP A 17 -12.02 15.17 -5.37
N ASN A 18 -11.80 13.85 -5.45
CA ASN A 18 -10.52 13.23 -5.12
C ASN A 18 -9.67 12.84 -6.35
N GLY A 19 -10.09 13.23 -7.57
CA GLY A 19 -9.42 12.83 -8.80
C GLY A 19 -10.04 11.62 -9.50
N THR A 20 -10.94 10.89 -8.83
CA THR A 20 -11.62 9.71 -9.36
C THR A 20 -13.13 9.75 -9.14
N GLU A 21 -13.56 10.17 -7.94
CA GLU A 21 -14.97 10.28 -7.57
C GLU A 21 -15.22 11.45 -6.62
N TRP A 22 -16.51 11.70 -6.39
CA TRP A 22 -16.98 12.63 -5.38
C TRP A 22 -16.99 11.95 -4.02
N ILE A 23 -16.22 12.48 -3.07
CA ILE A 23 -16.17 12.04 -1.68
C ILE A 23 -16.82 13.08 -0.77
N PRO A 24 -17.30 12.71 0.44
CA PRO A 24 -17.80 13.69 1.39
C PRO A 24 -16.76 14.79 1.65
N ALA A 25 -17.18 16.05 1.56
CA ALA A 25 -16.30 17.17 1.81
C ALA A 25 -15.81 17.18 3.26
N THR A 26 -14.50 17.36 3.43
CA THR A 26 -13.87 17.50 4.73
C THR A 26 -14.41 18.74 5.45
N GLN A 27 -14.89 18.54 6.68
CA GLN A 27 -15.43 19.62 7.50
C GLN A 27 -14.30 20.55 7.97
N ALA A 28 -14.59 21.83 8.17
CA ALA A 28 -13.58 22.85 8.46
C ALA A 28 -12.68 22.52 9.67
N GLN A 29 -13.23 21.83 10.67
CA GLN A 29 -12.49 21.42 11.87
C GLN A 29 -11.53 20.24 11.66
N ASN A 30 -11.61 19.54 10.52
CA ASN A 30 -10.71 18.44 10.15
C ASN A 30 -9.70 18.88 9.07
N ILE A 31 -9.62 20.19 8.78
CA ILE A 31 -8.60 20.71 7.86
C ILE A 31 -7.28 20.81 8.62
N ILE A 32 -6.26 20.14 8.11
CA ILE A 32 -4.92 20.14 8.70
C ILE A 32 -4.16 21.41 8.31
N PRO A 33 -3.47 22.09 9.25
CA PRO A 33 -2.63 23.22 8.92
C PRO A 33 -1.53 22.84 7.93
N ALA A 34 -1.26 23.68 6.93
CA ALA A 34 -0.23 23.43 5.92
C ALA A 34 1.18 23.18 6.52
N GLN A 35 1.45 23.67 7.74
CA GLN A 35 2.71 23.45 8.45
C GLN A 35 2.89 22.00 8.95
N GLN A 36 1.81 21.23 9.06
CA GLN A 36 1.82 19.83 9.49
C GLN A 36 1.90 18.87 8.30
N ILE A 37 1.88 19.39 7.07
CA ILE A 37 2.01 18.58 5.87
C ILE A 37 3.48 18.25 5.63
N ASP A 38 3.78 16.97 5.47
CA ASP A 38 5.12 16.53 5.07
C ASP A 38 5.43 16.99 3.65
N GLN A 39 6.29 18.00 3.55
CA GLN A 39 6.71 18.58 2.28
C GLN A 39 7.48 17.59 1.40
N THR A 40 8.10 16.56 1.98
CA THR A 40 8.77 15.50 1.24
C THR A 40 7.74 14.65 0.51
N SER A 41 6.71 14.18 1.21
CA SER A 41 5.57 13.48 0.62
C SER A 41 4.88 14.30 -0.47
N VAL A 42 4.63 15.60 -0.23
CA VAL A 42 4.06 16.52 -1.24
C VAL A 42 4.90 16.54 -2.52
N ASN A 43 6.22 16.71 -2.40
CA ASN A 43 7.10 16.81 -3.56
C ASN A 43 7.15 15.50 -4.35
N ASN A 44 7.17 14.36 -3.64
CA ASN A 44 7.22 13.03 -4.25
C ASN A 44 5.94 12.74 -5.02
N VAL A 45 4.77 12.93 -4.39
CA VAL A 45 3.47 12.67 -5.00
C VAL A 45 3.20 13.67 -6.15
N ALA A 46 3.56 14.94 -5.99
CA ALA A 46 3.42 15.92 -7.06
C ALA A 46 4.23 15.54 -8.31
N ALA A 47 5.47 15.07 -8.12
CA ALA A 47 6.30 14.58 -9.20
C ALA A 47 5.73 13.30 -9.84
N GLU A 48 5.18 12.39 -9.04
CA GLU A 48 4.57 11.14 -9.51
C GLU A 48 3.33 11.39 -10.39
N VAL A 49 2.48 12.33 -9.99
CA VAL A 49 1.23 12.65 -10.69
C VAL A 49 1.45 13.69 -11.80
N GLY A 50 2.58 14.40 -11.81
CA GLY A 50 2.91 15.41 -12.82
C GLY A 50 2.22 16.75 -12.59
N VAL A 51 1.97 17.12 -11.34
CA VAL A 51 1.37 18.40 -10.91
C VAL A 51 2.38 19.22 -10.10
N HIS A 52 2.08 20.49 -9.82
CA HIS A 52 2.99 21.31 -9.03
C HIS A 52 2.84 21.05 -7.52
N ALA A 53 3.97 20.87 -6.82
CA ALA A 53 3.99 20.60 -5.38
C ALA A 53 3.28 21.66 -4.52
N ASN A 54 3.32 22.92 -4.93
CA ASN A 54 2.59 23.98 -4.23
C ASN A 54 1.07 23.86 -4.39
N GLU A 55 0.57 23.29 -5.49
CA GLU A 55 -0.85 23.01 -5.66
C GLU A 55 -1.26 21.82 -4.79
N VAL A 56 -0.44 20.76 -4.76
CA VAL A 56 -0.68 19.59 -3.90
C VAL A 56 -0.72 19.99 -2.42
N ALA A 57 0.26 20.77 -1.94
CA ALA A 57 0.27 21.24 -0.55
C ALA A 57 -0.97 22.08 -0.18
N ALA A 58 -1.50 22.86 -1.13
CA ALA A 58 -2.68 23.70 -0.89
C ALA A 58 -3.98 22.90 -0.84
N VAL A 59 -4.02 21.75 -1.51
CA VAL A 59 -5.19 20.88 -1.57
C VAL A 59 -5.16 19.81 -0.47
N ALA A 60 -3.98 19.28 -0.16
CA ALA A 60 -3.77 18.18 0.78
C ALA A 60 -4.27 18.46 2.20
N THR A 61 -4.34 19.73 2.62
CA THR A 61 -4.90 20.12 3.93
C THR A 61 -6.35 19.66 4.14
N HIS A 62 -7.05 19.34 3.05
CA HIS A 62 -8.44 18.90 3.08
C HIS A 62 -8.60 17.39 2.99
N PHE A 63 -7.52 16.62 2.93
CA PHE A 63 -7.57 15.17 2.65
C PHE A 63 -7.31 14.30 3.88
N ASP A 64 -7.40 14.82 5.10
CA ASP A 64 -7.49 13.97 6.31
C ASP A 64 -8.86 13.29 6.36
N LEU A 65 -8.99 12.20 5.61
CA LEU A 65 -10.24 11.47 5.41
C LEU A 65 -10.51 10.56 6.61
N ASN A 66 -9.45 10.01 7.20
CA ASN A 66 -9.54 9.11 8.34
C ASN A 66 -9.68 9.86 9.70
N LYS A 67 -9.40 11.18 9.71
CA LYS A 67 -9.53 12.12 10.85
C LYS A 67 -8.52 11.84 11.98
N ASP A 68 -7.32 11.39 11.64
CA ASP A 68 -6.26 11.11 12.61
C ASP A 68 -5.34 12.31 12.87
N GLY A 69 -5.51 13.41 12.13
CA GLY A 69 -4.70 14.61 12.26
C GLY A 69 -3.43 14.62 11.41
N VAL A 70 -3.22 13.60 10.58
CA VAL A 70 -2.02 13.42 9.75
C VAL A 70 -2.44 13.11 8.31
N ILE A 71 -1.85 13.78 7.33
CA ILE A 71 -2.07 13.45 5.92
C ILE A 71 -1.15 12.30 5.53
N ASP A 72 -1.71 11.11 5.36
CA ASP A 72 -0.95 9.94 4.92
C ASP A 72 -0.65 9.96 3.41
N GLN A 73 0.11 8.98 2.92
CA GLN A 73 0.48 8.91 1.50
C GLN A 73 -0.73 8.68 0.57
N ASN A 74 -1.74 7.92 0.99
CA ASN A 74 -2.94 7.67 0.20
C ASN A 74 -3.80 8.94 0.08
N GLU A 75 -3.90 9.69 1.17
CA GLU A 75 -4.59 10.97 1.25
C GLU A 75 -3.88 12.05 0.42
N MET A 76 -2.55 12.11 0.50
CA MET A 76 -1.71 12.97 -0.33
C MET A 76 -1.87 12.63 -1.83
N MET A 77 -1.91 11.34 -2.16
CA MET A 77 -2.11 10.87 -3.53
C MET A 77 -3.48 11.29 -4.06
N GLN A 78 -4.55 11.17 -3.27
CA GLN A 78 -5.88 11.64 -3.63
C GLN A 78 -5.91 13.16 -3.83
N ALA A 79 -5.21 13.94 -2.99
CA ALA A 79 -5.07 15.38 -3.17
C ALA A 79 -4.41 15.72 -4.51
N ALA A 80 -3.32 15.05 -4.87
CA ALA A 80 -2.63 15.28 -6.14
C ALA A 80 -3.46 14.82 -7.35
N GLN A 81 -4.16 13.69 -7.26
CA GLN A 81 -5.06 13.23 -8.31
C GLN A 81 -6.22 14.18 -8.54
N SER A 82 -6.76 14.82 -7.49
CA SER A 82 -7.81 15.83 -7.62
C SER A 82 -7.40 17.03 -8.47
N ILE A 83 -6.11 17.37 -8.48
CA ILE A 83 -5.54 18.45 -9.28
C ILE A 83 -5.31 17.98 -10.72
N ALA A 84 -4.75 16.78 -10.88
CA ALA A 84 -4.37 16.24 -12.18
C ALA A 84 -5.56 15.88 -13.06
N ASN A 85 -6.63 15.41 -12.43
CA ASN A 85 -7.85 14.97 -13.11
C ASN A 85 -8.97 15.95 -12.76
N PRO A 86 -9.19 17.03 -13.52
CA PRO A 86 -10.28 17.95 -13.25
C PRO A 86 -11.63 17.25 -13.43
N VAL A 87 -12.60 17.60 -12.58
CA VAL A 87 -13.92 16.96 -12.56
C VAL A 87 -14.70 17.16 -13.85
N ASN A 88 -15.29 16.08 -14.37
CA ASN A 88 -16.14 16.09 -15.57
C ASN A 88 -17.48 15.35 -15.37
N ILE A 89 -17.79 14.95 -14.14
CA ILE A 89 -19.04 14.29 -13.76
C ILE A 89 -19.76 15.11 -12.67
N PRO A 90 -21.10 15.19 -12.69
CA PRO A 90 -21.87 15.92 -11.68
C PRO A 90 -21.79 15.24 -10.30
N ALA A 91 -21.87 16.04 -9.23
CA ALA A 91 -21.85 15.54 -7.86
C ALA A 91 -23.14 14.79 -7.48
N PRO A 92 -23.09 13.82 -6.56
CA PRO A 92 -24.27 13.12 -6.09
C PRO A 92 -25.31 14.09 -5.49
N GLY A 93 -26.59 13.90 -5.85
CA GLY A 93 -27.67 14.78 -5.40
C GLY A 93 -27.90 16.01 -6.27
N MET A 94 -27.01 16.33 -7.22
CA MET A 94 -27.30 17.27 -8.30
C MET A 94 -28.09 16.58 -9.40
N GLY A 95 -29.38 16.37 -9.17
CA GLY A 95 -30.31 16.02 -10.24
C GLY A 95 -30.29 17.11 -11.31
N ASN A 96 -30.12 16.71 -12.58
CA ASN A 96 -30.22 17.50 -13.82
C ASN A 96 -30.66 18.96 -13.62
N VAL A 97 -29.71 19.88 -13.57
CA VAL A 97 -30.00 21.30 -13.79
C VAL A 97 -29.92 21.55 -15.31
N PRO A 98 -31.00 22.03 -15.97
CA PRO A 98 -30.98 22.27 -17.40
C PRO A 98 -29.98 23.38 -17.74
N ASN A 99 -28.98 23.02 -18.53
CA ASN A 99 -27.87 23.89 -18.89
C ASN A 99 -28.35 25.03 -19.79
N ASN A 100 -28.54 26.23 -19.23
CA ASN A 100 -28.65 27.45 -20.02
C ASN A 100 -27.98 28.63 -19.29
N LEU A 101 -26.65 28.58 -19.18
CA LEU A 101 -25.84 29.78 -19.01
C LEU A 101 -24.65 29.70 -19.97
N ALA A 102 -24.78 30.44 -21.06
CA ALA A 102 -23.76 30.68 -22.05
C ALA A 102 -22.68 31.63 -21.51
N VAL A 103 -21.39 31.24 -21.59
CA VAL A 103 -20.23 32.12 -21.92
C VAL A 103 -18.98 31.25 -22.21
N PRO A 104 -17.90 31.76 -22.85
CA PRO A 104 -17.74 31.93 -24.28
C PRO A 104 -16.63 31.06 -24.92
N ASN A 105 -16.84 30.78 -26.21
CA ASN A 105 -15.87 30.67 -27.29
C ASN A 105 -14.69 29.68 -27.14
N ALA A 106 -14.95 28.45 -27.61
CA ALA A 106 -13.96 27.47 -28.00
C ALA A 106 -13.22 27.96 -29.25
N ASN A 107 -11.96 28.44 -29.11
CA ASN A 107 -10.94 28.47 -30.17
C ASN A 107 -9.65 29.12 -29.64
N VAL A 108 -8.85 28.42 -28.84
CA VAL A 108 -7.36 28.45 -28.81
C VAL A 108 -6.93 27.21 -28.03
N PHE A 109 -5.83 26.58 -28.45
CA PHE A 109 -5.31 25.27 -28.02
C PHE A 109 -5.95 24.10 -28.77
N THR A 110 -5.49 23.94 -30.00
CA THR A 110 -5.37 22.65 -30.68
C THR A 110 -4.66 21.66 -29.77
N ALA A 111 -5.43 20.88 -29.01
CA ALA A 111 -4.93 19.70 -28.35
C ALA A 111 -4.70 18.64 -29.44
N SER A 112 -3.44 18.33 -29.69
CA SER A 112 -3.04 17.07 -30.33
C SER A 112 -3.83 15.94 -29.65
N HIS A 113 -4.49 15.10 -30.44
CA HIS A 113 -5.16 13.89 -29.96
C HIS A 113 -4.19 13.09 -29.09
N LYS A 114 -4.28 13.24 -27.76
CA LYS A 114 -3.62 12.33 -26.83
C LYS A 114 -4.51 11.10 -26.75
N LYS A 115 -3.96 10.04 -27.33
CA LYS A 115 -4.38 8.64 -27.28
C LYS A 115 -5.10 8.38 -25.94
N GLY A 116 -6.36 7.94 -26.03
CA GLY A 116 -7.20 7.63 -24.88
C GLY A 116 -6.41 6.81 -23.86
N PHE A 117 -6.36 7.35 -22.66
CA PHE A 117 -5.71 6.76 -21.50
C PHE A 117 -6.33 5.39 -21.22
N ASN A 118 -5.57 4.33 -21.48
CA ASN A 118 -5.99 2.96 -21.25
C ASN A 118 -5.48 2.51 -19.89
N TRP A 119 -6.39 2.45 -18.92
CA TRP A 119 -6.14 2.09 -17.51
C TRP A 119 -5.38 0.77 -17.31
N LYS A 120 -5.36 -0.12 -18.30
CA LYS A 120 -4.63 -1.39 -18.23
C LYS A 120 -3.11 -1.26 -18.33
N GLU A 121 -2.58 -0.18 -18.93
CA GLU A 121 -1.13 -0.02 -19.07
C GLU A 121 -0.45 0.70 -17.88
N GLN A 122 -1.20 1.48 -17.07
CA GLN A 122 -0.63 2.25 -15.96
C GLN A 122 -0.53 1.51 -14.62
N LYS A 123 -1.26 0.40 -14.41
CA LYS A 123 -1.07 -0.45 -13.22
C LYS A 123 0.36 -0.95 -13.06
N LYS A 124 1.10 -1.12 -14.16
CA LYS A 124 2.47 -1.62 -14.17
C LYS A 124 3.52 -0.63 -13.68
N LEU A 125 3.20 0.68 -13.71
CA LEU A 125 4.17 1.75 -13.42
C LEU A 125 4.07 2.24 -11.98
N LEU A 126 2.87 2.20 -11.37
CA LEU A 126 2.70 2.48 -9.94
C LEU A 126 3.39 1.42 -9.07
N ILE A 127 3.29 0.14 -9.44
CA ILE A 127 3.73 -0.95 -8.55
C ILE A 127 5.25 -1.16 -8.61
N GLY A 128 5.90 -0.86 -9.74
CA GLY A 128 7.36 -0.89 -9.88
C GLY A 128 8.11 0.30 -9.26
N GLY A 129 7.47 1.47 -9.18
CA GLY A 129 8.04 2.66 -8.52
C GLY A 129 7.87 2.65 -7.01
N ILE A 130 6.73 2.12 -6.53
CA ILE A 130 6.44 1.97 -5.10
C ILE A 130 7.35 0.91 -4.46
N THR A 131 7.62 -0.23 -5.13
CA THR A 131 8.49 -1.28 -4.57
C THR A 131 9.95 -0.86 -4.41
N THR A 132 10.50 -0.06 -5.34
CA THR A 132 11.89 0.40 -5.22
C THR A 132 12.06 1.53 -4.19
N THR A 133 11.02 2.34 -3.98
CA THR A 133 11.05 3.46 -3.04
C THR A 133 10.76 3.00 -1.60
N ILE A 134 9.85 2.04 -1.38
CA ILE A 134 9.61 1.43 -0.06
C ILE A 134 10.87 0.72 0.44
N VAL A 135 11.60 0.01 -0.43
CA VAL A 135 12.87 -0.64 -0.03
C VAL A 135 13.94 0.39 0.37
N ALA A 136 13.98 1.58 -0.25
CA ALA A 136 14.95 2.62 0.09
C ALA A 136 14.57 3.43 1.36
N ILE A 137 13.27 3.66 1.60
CA ILE A 137 12.76 4.40 2.77
C ILE A 137 12.67 3.49 4.01
N GLY A 138 12.32 2.22 3.84
CA GLY A 138 12.33 1.21 4.90
C GLY A 138 13.71 1.07 5.55
N VAL A 139 14.79 1.13 4.77
CA VAL A 139 16.18 1.12 5.29
C VAL A 139 16.52 2.38 6.10
N LEU A 140 15.86 3.52 5.84
CA LEU A 140 16.15 4.80 6.51
C LEU A 140 15.32 5.03 7.78
N LEU A 141 14.08 4.54 7.84
CA LEU A 141 13.23 4.64 9.04
C LEU A 141 13.50 3.54 10.08
N PHE A 142 14.16 2.44 9.70
CA PHE A 142 14.47 1.30 10.58
C PHE A 142 15.47 1.63 11.72
N PHE A 143 16.24 2.72 11.62
CA PHE A 143 17.28 3.05 12.61
C PHE A 143 16.75 3.61 13.94
N LEU A 144 15.44 3.83 14.11
CA LEU A 144 14.90 4.54 15.29
C LEU A 144 14.06 3.72 16.28
N LEU A 145 13.75 2.44 16.03
CA LEU A 145 12.94 1.65 16.97
C LEU A 145 13.68 0.43 17.50
N SER A 146 13.89 0.45 18.81
CA SER A 146 14.31 -0.66 19.65
C SER A 146 13.53 -1.96 19.36
N GLY A 147 14.24 -2.96 18.82
CA GLY A 147 14.00 -4.39 19.01
C GLY A 147 12.61 -4.94 18.67
N ASN A 148 12.23 -4.95 17.39
CA ASN A 148 11.07 -5.73 16.94
C ASN A 148 11.25 -7.21 17.33
N ALA A 149 10.27 -7.78 18.03
CA ALA A 149 10.35 -9.14 18.59
C ALA A 149 10.36 -10.25 17.51
N ILE A 150 10.01 -9.92 16.27
CA ILE A 150 10.19 -10.81 15.10
C ILE A 150 11.67 -10.98 14.74
N VAL A 151 12.55 -10.04 15.10
CA VAL A 151 13.98 -10.13 14.77
C VAL A 151 14.60 -11.40 15.38
N GLY A 152 15.27 -12.17 14.51
CA GLY A 152 15.98 -13.40 14.86
C GLY A 152 15.63 -14.56 13.95
N THR A 153 16.12 -15.73 14.31
CA THR A 153 15.96 -16.97 13.55
C THR A 153 14.76 -17.75 14.04
N TRP A 154 13.96 -18.21 13.09
CA TRP A 154 12.74 -18.97 13.27
C TRP A 154 12.81 -20.25 12.43
N VAL A 155 12.32 -21.35 12.98
CA VAL A 155 12.38 -22.68 12.39
C VAL A 155 10.98 -23.22 12.24
N ASN A 156 10.67 -23.73 11.05
CA ASN A 156 9.41 -24.39 10.72
C ASN A 156 9.65 -25.77 10.06
N ASP A 157 8.58 -26.38 9.55
CA ASP A 157 8.63 -27.67 8.87
C ASP A 157 9.37 -27.63 7.52
N THR A 158 9.50 -26.44 6.92
CA THR A 158 10.18 -26.23 5.64
C THR A 158 11.64 -25.80 5.76
N GLY A 159 12.06 -25.26 6.91
CA GLY A 159 13.44 -24.83 7.12
C GLY A 159 13.55 -23.66 8.10
N GLU A 160 14.58 -22.84 7.88
CA GLU A 160 14.90 -21.69 8.72
C GLU A 160 14.63 -20.37 8.00
N ILE A 161 14.10 -19.40 8.74
CA ILE A 161 13.90 -18.02 8.29
C ILE A 161 14.52 -17.08 9.34
N THR A 162 15.42 -16.20 8.93
CA THR A 162 16.05 -15.21 9.82
C THR A 162 15.62 -13.80 9.44
N PHE A 163 14.90 -13.12 10.32
CA PHE A 163 14.53 -11.71 10.16
C PHE A 163 15.61 -10.81 10.77
N ASN A 164 16.35 -10.10 9.92
CA ASN A 164 17.46 -9.25 10.33
C ASN A 164 17.00 -7.86 10.79
N LYS A 165 17.81 -7.21 11.62
CA LYS A 165 17.63 -5.83 12.10
C LYS A 165 17.88 -4.76 11.03
N ASP A 166 17.98 -5.11 9.76
CA ASP A 166 18.13 -4.14 8.67
C ASP A 166 16.92 -4.18 7.72
N GLY A 167 15.85 -4.88 8.12
CA GLY A 167 14.67 -5.09 7.29
C GLY A 167 14.88 -6.13 6.19
N THR A 168 15.99 -6.89 6.19
CA THR A 168 16.16 -8.05 5.29
C THR A 168 15.79 -9.35 5.99
N PHE A 169 15.44 -10.39 5.23
CA PHE A 169 15.33 -11.74 5.80
C PHE A 169 16.03 -12.80 4.95
N GLN A 170 16.52 -13.83 5.62
CA GLN A 170 17.20 -14.97 5.00
C GLN A 170 16.31 -16.21 5.10
N SER A 171 16.37 -17.04 4.06
CA SER A 171 15.65 -18.31 3.91
C SER A 171 16.36 -19.11 2.81
N GLU A 172 16.00 -20.37 2.61
CA GLU A 172 16.59 -21.22 1.55
C GLU A 172 16.34 -20.70 0.12
N GLU A 173 15.28 -19.91 -0.07
CA GLU A 173 14.96 -19.34 -1.37
C GLU A 173 15.96 -18.26 -1.79
N GLU A 174 16.44 -18.33 -3.04
CA GLU A 174 17.26 -17.26 -3.61
C GLU A 174 16.40 -16.02 -3.92
N GLY A 175 16.94 -14.82 -3.70
CA GLY A 175 16.25 -13.57 -4.01
C GLY A 175 16.64 -12.42 -3.08
N VAL A 176 16.31 -11.20 -3.49
CA VAL A 176 16.37 -10.04 -2.58
C VAL A 176 15.11 -10.08 -1.72
N LYS A 177 15.29 -10.09 -0.41
CA LYS A 177 14.22 -10.36 0.56
C LYS A 177 14.19 -9.28 1.64
N THR A 178 13.07 -8.59 1.74
CA THR A 178 12.85 -7.57 2.77
C THR A 178 11.58 -7.82 3.54
N TRP A 179 11.51 -7.33 4.77
CA TRP A 179 10.35 -7.44 5.62
C TRP A 179 10.14 -6.15 6.42
N GLU A 180 8.89 -5.92 6.78
CA GLU A 180 8.48 -4.88 7.70
C GLU A 180 7.24 -5.33 8.47
N THR A 181 6.94 -4.61 9.54
CA THR A 181 5.70 -4.81 10.30
C THR A 181 4.95 -3.50 10.40
N THR A 182 3.63 -3.61 10.44
CA THR A 182 2.72 -2.48 10.66
C THR A 182 2.22 -2.48 12.10
N ASP A 183 1.62 -1.37 12.54
CA ASP A 183 1.07 -1.22 13.89
C ASP A 183 -0.13 -2.14 14.19
N ASP A 184 -0.73 -2.74 13.16
CA ASP A 184 -1.87 -3.67 13.25
C ASP A 184 -1.46 -5.16 13.23
N ASN A 185 -0.23 -5.48 13.66
CA ASN A 185 0.33 -6.84 13.70
C ASN A 185 0.30 -7.54 12.33
N LYS A 186 0.59 -6.81 11.25
CA LYS A 186 0.86 -7.43 9.96
C LYS A 186 2.35 -7.50 9.71
N LEU A 187 2.76 -8.62 9.14
CA LEU A 187 4.09 -8.86 8.62
C LEU A 187 3.99 -8.78 7.11
N ILE A 188 4.73 -7.85 6.52
CA ILE A 188 4.82 -7.69 5.07
C ILE A 188 6.19 -8.20 4.65
N GLN A 189 6.22 -9.19 3.76
CA GLN A 189 7.43 -9.74 3.17
C GLN A 189 7.46 -9.44 1.69
N THR A 190 8.57 -8.90 1.20
CA THR A 190 8.81 -8.66 -0.22
C THR A 190 9.95 -9.56 -0.70
N ILE A 191 9.68 -10.36 -1.72
CA ILE A 191 10.64 -11.29 -2.32
C ILE A 191 10.80 -10.88 -3.79
N THR A 192 12.02 -10.55 -4.19
CA THR A 192 12.37 -10.22 -5.58
C THR A 192 13.33 -11.27 -6.14
N ASN A 193 12.81 -12.07 -7.06
CA ASN A 193 13.56 -13.13 -7.74
C ASN A 193 13.99 -12.68 -9.13
N THR A 194 15.17 -13.12 -9.56
CA THR A 194 15.63 -12.92 -10.94
C THR A 194 15.37 -14.20 -11.73
N LEU A 195 14.50 -14.12 -12.72
CA LEU A 195 14.14 -15.24 -13.58
C LEU A 195 15.29 -15.56 -14.55
N PRO A 196 15.34 -16.78 -15.14
CA PRO A 196 16.41 -17.19 -16.06
C PRO A 196 16.59 -16.28 -17.29
N ASN A 197 15.53 -15.56 -17.69
CA ASN A 197 15.55 -14.59 -18.79
C ASN A 197 16.09 -13.20 -18.36
N GLY A 198 16.55 -13.04 -17.12
CA GLY A 198 17.04 -11.79 -16.56
C GLY A 198 15.94 -10.83 -16.07
N SER A 199 14.66 -11.14 -16.29
CA SER A 199 13.57 -10.34 -15.74
C SER A 199 13.43 -10.55 -14.23
N LYS A 200 12.94 -9.54 -13.53
CA LYS A 200 12.64 -9.63 -12.09
C LYS A 200 11.17 -9.93 -11.89
N MET A 201 10.88 -10.72 -10.86
CA MET A 201 9.55 -10.97 -10.35
C MET A 201 9.54 -10.59 -8.89
N THR A 202 8.68 -9.65 -8.52
CA THR A 202 8.47 -9.26 -7.13
C THR A 202 7.15 -9.84 -6.63
N THR A 203 7.19 -10.42 -5.44
CA THR A 203 6.05 -10.94 -4.70
C THR A 203 5.97 -10.22 -3.37
N ILE A 204 4.78 -9.75 -3.01
CA ILE A 204 4.47 -9.16 -1.70
C ILE A 204 3.52 -10.10 -0.97
N ILE A 205 3.92 -10.55 0.21
CA ILE A 205 3.16 -11.44 1.08
C ILE A 205 2.77 -10.64 2.32
N THR A 206 1.48 -10.56 2.61
CA THR A 206 0.96 -9.92 3.81
C THR A 206 0.35 -10.96 4.73
N SER A 207 0.89 -11.07 5.94
CA SER A 207 0.44 -12.01 6.95
C SER A 207 -0.05 -11.28 8.18
N GLN A 208 -1.17 -11.73 8.75
CA GLN A 208 -1.45 -11.46 10.17
C GLN A 208 -0.48 -12.30 11.00
N TYR A 209 0.16 -11.73 12.02
CA TYR A 209 1.04 -12.50 12.89
C TYR A 209 0.76 -12.28 14.38
N GLU A 210 1.18 -13.24 15.19
CA GLU A 210 1.18 -13.14 16.64
C GLU A 210 2.37 -13.88 17.24
N LEU A 211 2.96 -13.30 18.27
CA LEU A 211 4.03 -13.91 19.06
C LEU A 211 3.45 -14.45 20.37
N SER A 212 3.66 -15.74 20.65
CA SER A 212 3.23 -16.38 21.89
C SER A 212 4.40 -16.97 22.68
N ASP A 213 4.11 -17.49 23.88
CA ASP A 213 5.05 -18.22 24.74
C ASP A 213 6.34 -17.44 25.04
N GLY A 214 6.19 -16.14 25.34
CA GLY A 214 7.32 -15.25 25.61
C GLY A 214 8.15 -14.93 24.37
N ASN A 215 7.50 -14.79 23.21
CA ASN A 215 8.10 -14.53 21.89
C ASN A 215 8.94 -15.70 21.35
N ASN A 216 8.61 -16.93 21.77
CA ASN A 216 9.27 -18.15 21.31
C ASN A 216 8.52 -18.86 20.18
N VAL A 217 7.27 -18.48 19.94
CA VAL A 217 6.42 -19.05 18.90
C VAL A 217 5.85 -17.92 18.06
N LEU A 218 6.01 -18.02 16.76
CA LEU A 218 5.49 -17.09 15.77
C LEU A 218 4.38 -17.78 14.98
N TRP A 219 3.15 -17.30 15.15
CA TRP A 219 2.00 -17.71 14.35
C TRP A 219 1.80 -16.73 13.22
N MET A 220 1.53 -17.23 12.01
CA MET A 220 1.29 -16.41 10.83
C MET A 220 0.16 -16.97 9.98
N ASN A 221 -0.75 -16.10 9.57
CA ASN A 221 -1.79 -16.40 8.57
C ASN A 221 -1.60 -15.49 7.37
N ILE A 222 -1.34 -16.06 6.19
CA ILE A 222 -1.19 -15.31 4.95
C ILE A 222 -2.56 -14.81 4.53
N THR A 223 -2.74 -13.49 4.58
CA THR A 223 -4.01 -12.81 4.25
C THR A 223 -4.03 -12.29 2.81
N SER A 224 -2.85 -12.07 2.22
CA SER A 224 -2.72 -11.61 0.85
C SER A 224 -1.37 -12.02 0.27
N MET A 225 -1.37 -12.32 -1.03
CA MET A 225 -0.16 -12.53 -1.80
C MET A 225 -0.37 -11.91 -3.18
N VAL A 226 0.45 -10.93 -3.54
CA VAL A 226 0.33 -10.22 -4.82
C VAL A 226 1.65 -10.21 -5.57
N ASN A 227 1.58 -10.23 -6.90
CA ASN A 227 2.75 -10.02 -7.74
C ASN A 227 3.04 -8.53 -7.96
N GLN A 228 4.11 -8.24 -8.69
CA GLN A 228 4.55 -6.88 -9.07
C GLN A 228 3.56 -6.10 -9.95
N ASP A 229 2.50 -6.74 -10.46
CA ASP A 229 1.42 -6.09 -11.22
C ASP A 229 0.15 -5.93 -10.34
N GLY A 230 0.24 -6.32 -9.05
CA GLY A 230 -0.86 -6.24 -8.08
C GLY A 230 -1.91 -7.32 -8.26
N GLU A 231 -1.61 -8.35 -9.05
CA GLU A 231 -2.51 -9.48 -9.25
C GLU A 231 -2.45 -10.41 -8.04
N ASN A 232 -3.62 -10.82 -7.55
CA ASN A 232 -3.73 -11.72 -6.42
C ASN A 232 -3.28 -13.13 -6.83
N MET A 233 -2.19 -13.60 -6.23
CA MET A 233 -1.62 -14.92 -6.49
C MET A 233 -2.29 -16.04 -5.68
N LEU A 234 -3.18 -15.68 -4.74
CA LEU A 234 -4.06 -16.63 -4.07
C LEU A 234 -5.31 -16.94 -4.89
N ILE A 235 -5.49 -16.35 -6.08
CA ILE A 235 -6.63 -16.67 -6.96
C ILE A 235 -6.07 -17.34 -8.21
N PHE A 236 -6.58 -18.53 -8.54
CA PHE A 236 -6.29 -19.18 -9.81
C PHE A 236 -7.57 -19.50 -10.57
N THR A 237 -7.47 -19.52 -11.90
CA THR A 237 -8.58 -19.93 -12.76
C THR A 237 -8.47 -21.42 -13.06
N ASP A 238 -9.52 -22.18 -12.76
CA ASP A 238 -9.57 -23.60 -13.11
C ASP A 238 -9.70 -23.83 -14.63
N LEU A 239 -9.66 -25.10 -15.04
CA LEU A 239 -9.82 -25.49 -16.44
C LEU A 239 -11.21 -25.18 -17.03
N GLN A 240 -12.18 -24.77 -16.20
CA GLN A 240 -13.53 -24.39 -16.58
C GLN A 240 -13.72 -22.87 -16.62
N GLY A 241 -12.71 -22.08 -16.23
CA GLY A 241 -12.78 -20.63 -16.20
C GLY A 241 -13.29 -20.04 -14.87
N ASN A 242 -13.44 -20.85 -13.82
CA ASN A 242 -13.86 -20.36 -12.50
C ASN A 242 -12.66 -19.89 -11.68
N GLU A 243 -12.82 -18.76 -10.99
CA GLU A 243 -11.84 -18.30 -10.01
C GLU A 243 -11.97 -19.12 -8.72
N ILE A 244 -10.85 -19.68 -8.28
CA ILE A 244 -10.72 -20.43 -7.05
C ILE A 244 -9.71 -19.71 -6.17
N GLU A 245 -10.12 -19.40 -4.95
CA GLU A 245 -9.26 -18.84 -3.92
C GLU A 245 -8.50 -19.97 -3.20
N ILE A 246 -7.19 -19.80 -3.10
CA ILE A 246 -6.26 -20.67 -2.37
C ILE A 246 -6.24 -20.19 -0.92
N THR A 247 -6.86 -20.96 -0.05
CA THR A 247 -6.71 -20.76 1.39
C THR A 247 -5.40 -21.39 1.85
N MET A 248 -4.47 -20.55 2.30
CA MET A 248 -3.24 -21.02 2.93
C MET A 248 -3.53 -21.44 4.37
N PRO A 249 -3.05 -22.61 4.84
CA PRO A 249 -3.18 -22.95 6.24
C PRO A 249 -2.36 -21.98 7.08
N CYS A 250 -2.81 -21.79 8.30
CA CYS A 250 -2.10 -21.04 9.30
C CYS A 250 -0.74 -21.71 9.60
N THR A 251 0.32 -20.93 9.60
CA THR A 251 1.71 -21.40 9.75
C THR A 251 2.25 -21.03 11.12
N VAL A 252 3.20 -21.83 11.59
CA VAL A 252 3.85 -21.62 12.88
C VAL A 252 5.35 -21.86 12.76
N ALA A 253 6.13 -21.03 13.43
CA ALA A 253 7.57 -21.16 13.52
C ALA A 253 8.03 -21.01 14.98
N LEU A 254 9.06 -21.75 15.35
CA LEU A 254 9.65 -21.72 16.69
C LEU A 254 10.97 -20.94 16.65
N ARG A 255 11.31 -20.22 17.71
CA ARG A 255 12.65 -19.63 17.87
C ARG A 255 13.73 -20.72 17.73
N ASP A 256 14.87 -20.36 17.16
CA ASP A 256 16.07 -21.20 17.11
C ASP A 256 16.55 -21.70 18.49
N SER A 257 16.25 -20.96 19.56
CA SER A 257 16.47 -21.39 20.94
C SER A 257 15.57 -22.55 21.40
N ILE A 258 14.49 -22.84 20.67
CA ILE A 258 13.54 -23.93 20.95
C ILE A 258 13.74 -25.10 20.00
N ALA A 259 14.02 -24.83 18.72
CA ALA A 259 14.29 -25.86 17.73
C ALA A 259 15.37 -25.37 16.77
N ILE A 260 16.43 -26.15 16.59
CA ILE A 260 17.58 -25.76 15.73
C ILE A 260 17.45 -26.26 14.29
N ASN A 261 16.41 -27.05 13.97
CA ASN A 261 16.13 -27.54 12.62
C ASN A 261 14.70 -28.11 12.53
N SER A 262 14.24 -28.43 11.31
CA SER A 262 12.89 -28.94 11.05
C SER A 262 12.59 -30.28 11.73
N ALA A 263 13.58 -31.13 12.00
CA ALA A 263 13.37 -32.40 12.69
C ALA A 263 13.03 -32.18 14.17
N GLU A 264 13.76 -31.28 14.84
CA GLU A 264 13.47 -30.87 16.21
C GLU A 264 12.13 -30.12 16.29
N TYR A 265 11.88 -29.20 15.36
CA TYR A 265 10.60 -28.51 15.23
C TYR A 265 9.42 -29.51 15.20
N ASN A 266 9.49 -30.53 14.34
CA ASN A 266 8.41 -31.52 14.19
C ASN A 266 8.16 -32.33 15.48
N SER A 267 9.20 -32.56 16.28
CA SER A 267 9.07 -33.25 17.58
C SER A 267 8.53 -32.35 18.69
N THR A 268 8.67 -31.03 18.54
CA THR A 268 8.42 -30.03 19.60
C THR A 268 7.11 -29.26 19.42
N ILE A 269 6.66 -29.05 18.17
CA ILE A 269 5.54 -28.15 17.87
C ILE A 269 4.21 -28.55 18.52
N ALA A 270 4.03 -29.85 18.83
CA ALA A 270 2.84 -30.34 19.53
C ALA A 270 2.66 -29.71 20.93
N SER A 271 3.76 -29.36 21.60
CA SER A 271 3.74 -28.74 22.94
C SER A 271 3.24 -27.29 22.95
N TYR A 272 3.19 -26.64 21.77
CA TYR A 272 2.78 -25.25 21.63
C TYR A 272 1.37 -25.09 21.02
N GLN A 273 0.65 -26.18 20.77
CA GLN A 273 -0.69 -26.09 20.20
C GLN A 273 -1.71 -25.37 21.10
N SER A 274 -1.47 -25.33 22.41
CA SER A 274 -2.33 -24.59 23.34
C SER A 274 -2.22 -23.08 23.23
N SER A 275 -1.15 -22.55 22.61
CA SER A 275 -0.96 -21.11 22.37
C SER A 275 -1.39 -20.67 20.97
N LYS A 276 -2.03 -21.57 20.21
CA LYS A 276 -2.57 -21.28 18.88
C LYS A 276 -3.61 -20.16 18.95
N PRO A 277 -3.46 -19.06 18.20
CA PRO A 277 -4.43 -17.96 18.17
C PRO A 277 -5.78 -18.41 17.64
N SER A 278 -6.87 -17.76 18.05
CA SER A 278 -8.24 -18.16 17.63
C SER A 278 -8.57 -17.91 16.17
N TRP A 279 -7.82 -17.02 15.50
CA TRP A 279 -7.89 -16.79 14.05
C TRP A 279 -7.16 -17.86 13.24
N CYS A 280 -6.50 -18.78 13.95
CA CYS A 280 -5.75 -19.91 13.47
C CYS A 280 -6.51 -21.19 13.89
#